data_AF-A0A820RAH8-F1
#
_entry.id   AF-A0A820RAH8-F1
#
_cell.length_a   1.000
_cell.length_b   1.000
_cell.length_c   1.000
_cell.angle_alpha   90.00
_cell.angle_beta   90.00
_cell.angle_gamma   90.00
#
_symmetry.space_group_name_H-M   'P 1'
#
loop_
_entity.id
_entity.type
_entity.pdbx_description
1 polymer ?
#
loop_
_entity_poly.entity_id
_entity_poly.type
_entity_poly.pdbx_seq_one_letter_code
_entity_poly.pdbx_strand_id
1 'polypeptide(L)'
;MLFCGNTGFAAAHHHAPETGRFIYYCFTHIAIDHEGLVGSVYRTRSGMNEKSTACGALAAFAAEIASNTLNLDFDENDIEMSMLKRHIIQQTDLSTDAKNAPDLLQVTMAAYETITIDLERHVR
;
A
#
# COMPACT_ATOMS: atom_id res chain seq x y z
N MET A 1 -2.82 -3.21 -0.97
CA MET A 1 -4.20 -3.70 -1.17
C MET A 1 -4.13 -5.13 -1.64
N LEU A 2 -5.15 -5.93 -1.34
CA LEU A 2 -5.18 -7.34 -1.74
C LEU A 2 -5.90 -7.53 -3.08
N PHE A 3 -5.23 -7.17 -4.17
CA PHE A 3 -5.81 -7.17 -5.52
C PHE A 3 -6.12 -8.56 -6.09
N CYS A 4 -5.65 -9.64 -5.46
CA CYS A 4 -6.00 -11.00 -5.86
C CYS A 4 -7.51 -11.29 -5.67
N GLY A 5 -8.18 -10.55 -4.77
CA GLY A 5 -9.62 -10.62 -4.54
C GLY A 5 -10.13 -12.01 -4.15
N ASN A 6 -11.46 -12.16 -4.15
CA ASN A 6 -12.12 -13.42 -3.77
C ASN A 6 -11.65 -14.61 -4.63
N THR A 7 -11.41 -14.38 -5.92
CA THR A 7 -10.94 -15.44 -6.83
C THR A 7 -9.56 -15.95 -6.44
N GLY A 8 -8.63 -15.06 -6.10
CA GLY A 8 -7.28 -15.45 -5.68
C GLY A 8 -7.27 -16.21 -4.35
N PHE A 9 -8.08 -15.76 -3.38
CA PHE A 9 -8.24 -16.47 -2.11
C PHE A 9 -8.88 -17.85 -2.29
N ALA A 10 -9.99 -17.95 -3.04
CA ALA A 10 -10.64 -19.22 -3.33
C ALA A 10 -9.69 -20.19 -4.06
N ALA A 11 -8.91 -19.70 -5.03
CA ALA A 11 -7.91 -20.51 -5.70
C ALA A 11 -6.85 -21.05 -4.73
N ALA A 12 -6.35 -20.22 -3.80
CA ALA A 12 -5.41 -20.66 -2.78
C ALA A 12 -6.03 -21.70 -1.83
N HIS A 13 -7.30 -21.55 -1.45
CA HIS A 13 -8.00 -22.51 -0.59
C HIS A 13 -8.21 -23.86 -1.28
N HIS A 14 -8.61 -23.86 -2.56
CA HIS A 14 -8.84 -25.08 -3.32
C HIS A 14 -7.56 -25.86 -3.64
N HIS A 15 -6.40 -25.21 -3.63
CA HIS A 15 -5.10 -25.87 -3.84
C HIS A 15 -4.45 -26.34 -2.53
N ALA A 16 -5.04 -26.06 -1.37
CA ALA A 16 -4.52 -26.52 -0.10
C ALA A 16 -4.88 -28.00 0.15
N PRO A 17 -4.08 -28.71 0.96
CA PRO A 17 -4.43 -30.06 1.41
C PRO A 17 -5.79 -30.08 2.14
N GLU A 18 -6.56 -31.15 1.95
CA GLU A 18 -7.89 -31.31 2.59
C GLU A 18 -7.85 -31.23 4.12
N THR A 19 -6.70 -31.58 4.73
CA THR A 19 -6.45 -31.48 6.17
C THR A 19 -5.27 -30.54 6.45
N GLY A 20 -5.51 -29.24 6.30
CA GLY A 20 -4.51 -28.18 6.53
C GLY A 20 -5.02 -27.03 7.38
N ARG A 21 -4.10 -26.20 7.87
CA ARG A 21 -4.41 -24.87 8.44
C ARG A 21 -3.80 -23.81 7.55
N PHE A 22 -4.52 -22.70 7.35
CA PHE A 22 -4.00 -21.55 6.62
C PHE A 22 -3.27 -20.59 7.54
N ILE A 23 -2.19 -20.01 7.06
CA ILE A 23 -1.53 -18.86 7.67
C ILE A 23 -1.40 -17.81 6.57
N TYR A 24 -1.91 -16.61 6.82
CA TYR A 24 -1.84 -15.48 5.90
C TYR A 24 -0.86 -14.45 6.43
N TYR A 25 -0.01 -13.94 5.54
CA TYR A 25 0.90 -12.85 5.83
C TYR A 25 0.61 -11.72 4.84
N CYS A 26 0.18 -10.56 5.35
CA CYS A 26 0.02 -9.35 4.55
C CYS A 26 0.76 -8.21 5.23
N PHE A 27 1.49 -7.42 4.45
CA PHE A 27 2.30 -6.33 4.96
C PHE A 27 2.18 -5.11 4.05
N THR A 28 2.18 -3.94 4.66
CA THR A 28 2.68 -2.73 4.02
C THR A 28 4.18 -2.62 4.29
N HIS A 29 4.86 -1.77 3.54
CA HIS A 29 6.30 -1.58 3.76
C HIS A 29 6.68 -0.11 3.63
N ILE A 30 7.65 0.28 4.43
CA ILE A 30 8.30 1.58 4.42
C ILE A 30 9.78 1.36 4.69
N ALA A 31 10.65 2.03 3.95
CA ALA A 31 12.08 1.99 4.19
C ALA A 31 12.50 3.07 5.17
N ILE A 32 13.60 2.82 5.87
CA ILE A 32 14.31 3.81 6.67
C ILE A 32 15.77 3.67 6.27
N ASP A 33 16.39 4.74 5.79
CA ASP A 33 17.79 4.68 5.36
C ASP A 33 18.76 4.74 6.55
N HIS A 34 20.06 4.64 6.24
CA HIS A 34 21.13 4.67 7.23
C HIS A 34 21.25 6.02 7.99
N GLU A 35 20.61 7.08 7.52
CA GLU A 35 20.54 8.39 8.17
C GLU A 35 19.24 8.54 8.99
N GLY A 36 18.38 7.52 9.00
CA GLY A 36 17.08 7.56 9.67
C GLY A 36 15.98 8.21 8.84
N LEU A 37 16.21 8.50 7.55
CA LEU A 37 15.20 9.12 6.69
C LEU A 37 14.12 8.10 6.31
N VAL A 38 12.91 8.37 6.76
CA VAL A 38 11.71 7.57 6.48
C VAL A 38 11.32 7.67 5.01
N GLY A 39 10.97 6.53 4.41
CA GLY A 39 10.61 6.38 3.00
C GLY A 39 11.78 6.24 2.04
N SER A 40 13.02 6.35 2.53
CA SER A 40 14.22 6.37 1.69
C SER A 40 15.02 5.08 1.76
N VAL A 41 15.63 4.69 0.63
CA VAL A 41 16.53 3.54 0.57
C VAL A 41 17.60 3.69 -0.50
N TYR A 42 18.82 3.28 -0.12
CA TYR A 42 19.93 3.07 -1.05
C TYR A 42 19.89 1.65 -1.62
N ARG A 43 19.89 1.55 -2.95
CA ARG A 43 19.94 0.26 -3.68
C ARG A 43 21.28 0.10 -4.38
N THR A 44 22.36 0.37 -3.66
CA THR A 44 23.74 0.42 -4.20
C THR A 44 24.19 -0.92 -4.78
N ARG A 45 23.76 -2.06 -4.19
CA ARG A 45 24.03 -3.39 -4.78
C ARG A 45 23.34 -3.62 -6.14
N SER A 46 22.36 -2.80 -6.48
CA SER A 46 21.64 -2.82 -7.76
C SER A 46 22.20 -1.80 -8.76
N GLY A 47 23.32 -1.13 -8.44
CA GLY A 47 23.95 -0.12 -9.29
C GLY A 47 23.28 1.26 -9.26
N MET A 48 22.32 1.49 -8.34
CA MET A 48 21.69 2.81 -8.17
C MET A 48 22.57 3.69 -7.29
N ASN A 49 23.01 4.81 -7.86
CA ASN A 49 23.83 5.80 -7.16
C ASN A 49 23.01 6.80 -6.35
N GLU A 50 21.70 6.86 -6.59
CA GLU A 50 20.78 7.80 -5.95
C GLU A 50 19.81 7.10 -4.99
N LYS A 51 19.32 7.87 -4.01
CA LYS A 51 18.27 7.42 -3.10
C LYS A 51 16.98 7.19 -3.90
N SER A 52 16.25 6.14 -3.55
CA SER A 52 14.93 5.85 -4.11
C SER A 52 13.89 5.73 -2.99
N THR A 53 12.62 5.73 -3.35
CA THR A 53 11.51 5.58 -2.40
C THR A 53 11.15 4.12 -2.15
N ALA A 54 10.64 3.84 -0.95
CA ALA A 54 9.97 2.59 -0.63
C ALA A 54 9.00 2.81 0.55
N CYS A 55 7.69 2.58 0.39
CA CYS A 55 6.97 2.21 -0.84
C CYS A 55 6.81 3.39 -1.82
N GLY A 56 7.10 3.16 -3.11
CA GLY A 56 6.97 4.19 -4.14
C GLY A 56 5.53 4.66 -4.39
N ALA A 57 4.56 3.74 -4.38
CA ALA A 57 3.14 4.07 -4.57
C ALA A 57 2.60 4.94 -3.42
N LEU A 58 2.91 4.57 -2.17
CA LEU A 58 2.49 5.35 -1.00
C LEU A 58 3.19 6.72 -0.94
N ALA A 59 4.47 6.78 -1.35
CA ALA A 59 5.18 8.05 -1.47
C ALA A 59 4.58 8.97 -2.54
N ALA A 60 4.20 8.42 -3.70
CA ALA A 60 3.51 9.17 -4.74
C ALA A 60 2.15 9.68 -4.26
N PHE A 61 1.36 8.84 -3.59
CA PHE A 61 0.08 9.24 -3.02
C PHE A 61 0.22 10.35 -1.95
N ALA A 62 1.18 10.22 -1.03
CA ALA A 62 1.47 11.26 -0.04
C ALA A 62 1.87 12.59 -0.71
N ALA A 63 2.71 12.52 -1.74
CA ALA A 63 3.16 13.68 -2.50
C ALA A 63 2.02 14.36 -3.27
N GLU A 64 1.09 13.58 -3.83
CA GLU A 64 -0.12 14.10 -4.49
C GLU A 64 -1.00 14.89 -3.52
N ILE A 65 -1.22 14.38 -2.29
CA ILE A 65 -1.97 15.10 -1.25
C ILE A 65 -1.24 16.39 -0.87
N ALA A 66 0.05 16.29 -0.53
CA ALA A 66 0.85 17.44 -0.10
C ALA A 66 0.95 18.54 -1.16
N SER A 67 0.93 18.17 -2.44
CA SER A 67 1.01 19.11 -3.57
C SER A 67 -0.37 19.63 -4.03
N ASN A 68 -1.46 19.20 -3.38
CA ASN A 68 -2.83 19.50 -3.80
C ASN A 68 -3.13 19.06 -5.26
N THR A 69 -2.54 17.94 -5.68
CA THR A 69 -2.71 17.34 -7.02
C THR A 69 -3.34 15.95 -6.97
N LEU A 70 -3.99 15.61 -5.86
CA LEU A 70 -4.63 14.32 -5.66
C LEU A 70 -5.63 14.02 -6.78
N ASN A 71 -5.35 12.96 -7.54
CA ASN A 71 -6.25 12.46 -8.57
C ASN A 71 -6.91 11.15 -8.09
N LEU A 72 -8.24 11.17 -7.98
CA LEU A 72 -9.05 10.02 -7.61
C LEU A 72 -9.83 9.42 -8.78
N ASP A 73 -9.62 9.91 -10.01
CA ASP A 73 -10.20 9.32 -11.20
C ASP A 73 -9.65 7.91 -11.42
N PHE A 74 -10.44 7.08 -12.09
CA PHE A 74 -10.04 5.71 -12.39
C PHE A 74 -9.24 5.72 -13.68
N ASP A 75 -7.98 5.30 -13.61
CA ASP A 75 -7.15 5.08 -14.79
C ASP A 75 -7.10 3.58 -15.12
N GLU A 76 -7.61 3.22 -16.29
CA GLU A 76 -7.56 1.84 -16.81
C GLU A 76 -6.12 1.36 -17.06
N ASN A 77 -5.17 2.27 -17.25
CA ASN A 77 -3.76 1.95 -17.40
C ASN A 77 -3.01 1.90 -16.06
N ASP A 78 -3.63 2.38 -14.97
CA ASP A 78 -3.05 2.37 -13.61
C ASP A 78 -4.10 2.02 -12.55
N ILE A 79 -4.71 0.84 -12.75
CA ILE A 79 -5.82 0.32 -11.95
C ILE A 79 -5.41 0.16 -10.48
N GLU A 80 -4.22 -0.40 -10.23
CA GLU A 80 -3.75 -0.67 -8.87
C GLU A 80 -3.53 0.61 -8.07
N MET A 81 -2.92 1.64 -8.66
CA MET A 81 -2.73 2.92 -7.98
C MET A 81 -4.07 3.64 -7.77
N SER A 82 -4.95 3.63 -8.78
CA SER A 82 -6.29 4.22 -8.70
C SER A 82 -7.10 3.60 -7.54
N MET A 83 -7.11 2.27 -7.46
CA MET A 83 -7.83 1.55 -6.41
C MET A 83 -7.15 1.68 -5.05
N LEU A 84 -5.81 1.70 -4.99
CA LEU A 84 -5.06 1.93 -3.75
C LEU A 84 -5.46 3.26 -3.10
N LYS A 85 -5.44 4.36 -3.86
CA LYS A 85 -5.81 5.69 -3.34
C LYS A 85 -7.24 5.71 -2.81
N ARG A 86 -8.17 5.18 -3.62
CA ARG A 86 -9.61 5.13 -3.26
C ARG A 86 -9.88 4.29 -2.02
N HIS A 87 -9.32 3.08 -1.94
CA HIS A 87 -9.56 2.20 -0.79
C HIS A 87 -9.03 2.81 0.51
N ILE A 88 -7.81 3.36 0.51
CA ILE A 88 -7.26 3.99 1.71
C ILE A 88 -8.15 5.13 2.19
N ILE A 89 -8.57 6.02 1.29
CA ILE A 89 -9.44 7.16 1.65
C ILE A 89 -10.83 6.71 2.11
N GLN A 90 -11.39 5.66 1.51
CA GLN A 90 -12.73 5.18 1.84
C GLN A 90 -12.79 4.42 3.17
N GLN A 91 -11.69 3.78 3.57
CA GLN A 91 -11.65 2.90 4.74
C GLN A 91 -10.98 3.51 5.96
N THR A 92 -10.35 4.68 5.83
CA THR A 92 -9.57 5.30 6.92
C THR A 92 -9.85 6.80 7.03
N ASP A 93 -9.50 7.40 8.17
CA ASP A 93 -9.63 8.84 8.42
C ASP A 93 -8.44 9.66 7.88
N LEU A 94 -7.74 9.16 6.87
CA LEU A 94 -6.56 9.83 6.31
C LEU A 94 -6.96 11.17 5.66
N SER A 95 -6.32 12.25 6.10
CA SER A 95 -6.52 13.59 5.51
C SER A 95 -6.13 13.63 4.03
N THR A 96 -6.99 14.24 3.21
CA THR A 96 -6.72 14.55 1.79
C THR A 96 -6.54 16.05 1.55
N ASP A 97 -6.55 16.87 2.61
CA ASP A 97 -6.31 18.31 2.54
C ASP A 97 -4.80 18.58 2.54
N ALA A 98 -4.30 19.25 1.51
CA ALA A 98 -2.90 19.64 1.39
C ALA A 98 -2.38 20.48 2.59
N LYS A 99 -3.26 21.27 3.25
CA LYS A 99 -2.89 22.05 4.44
C LYS A 99 -2.62 21.19 5.68
N ASN A 100 -3.20 20.00 5.69
CA ASN A 100 -3.09 19.01 6.75
C ASN A 100 -2.63 17.68 6.13
N ALA A 101 -1.66 17.74 5.21
CA ALA A 101 -1.21 16.58 4.47
C ALA A 101 -0.54 15.57 5.41
N PRO A 102 -0.90 14.27 5.32
CA PRO A 102 -0.27 13.25 6.13
C PRO A 102 1.17 13.00 5.69
N ASP A 103 2.04 12.67 6.64
CA ASP A 103 3.38 12.16 6.31
C ASP A 103 3.32 10.72 5.76
N LEU A 104 4.44 10.24 5.21
CA LEU A 104 4.48 8.90 4.61
C LEU A 104 4.22 7.78 5.62
N LEU A 105 4.56 7.97 6.90
CA LEU A 105 4.29 6.97 7.92
C LEU A 105 2.78 6.87 8.17
N GLN A 106 2.08 8.01 8.28
CA GLN A 106 0.62 8.06 8.42
C GLN A 106 -0.07 7.40 7.21
N VAL A 107 0.37 7.70 5.98
CA VAL A 107 -0.15 7.03 4.77
C VAL A 107 0.12 5.52 4.80
N THR A 108 1.29 5.09 5.28
CA THR A 108 1.64 3.67 5.41
C THR A 108 0.80 2.95 6.46
N MET A 109 0.49 3.61 7.58
CA MET A 109 -0.38 3.06 8.62
C MET A 109 -1.84 2.96 8.16
N ALA A 110 -2.34 3.96 7.43
CA ALA A 110 -3.65 3.87 6.80
C ALA A 110 -3.73 2.73 5.78
N ALA A 111 -2.67 2.55 4.97
CA ALA A 111 -2.57 1.41 4.08
C ALA A 111 -2.52 0.06 4.83
N TYR A 112 -1.89 0.01 6.02
CA TYR A 112 -1.85 -1.18 6.86
C TYR A 112 -3.25 -1.55 7.36
N GLU A 113 -3.98 -0.59 7.90
CA GLU A 113 -5.37 -0.77 8.33
C GLU A 113 -6.24 -1.29 7.18
N THR A 114 -6.12 -0.65 6.01
CA THR A 114 -6.87 -1.02 4.79
C THR A 114 -6.57 -2.48 4.37
N ILE A 115 -5.30 -2.92 4.36
CA ILE A 115 -4.99 -4.32 4.00
C ILE A 115 -5.44 -5.33 5.06
N THR A 116 -5.49 -4.94 6.34
CA THR A 116 -6.02 -5.78 7.41
C THR A 116 -7.51 -5.99 7.23
N ILE A 117 -8.26 -4.92 6.94
CA ILE A 117 -9.69 -4.99 6.62
C ILE A 117 -9.93 -5.88 5.40
N ASP A 118 -9.16 -5.69 4.32
CA ASP A 118 -9.24 -6.52 3.11
C ASP A 118 -8.97 -8.00 3.44
N LEU A 119 -7.92 -8.29 4.22
CA LEU A 119 -7.57 -9.67 4.58
C LEU A 119 -8.71 -10.32 5.35
N GLU A 120 -9.21 -9.66 6.40
CA GLU A 120 -10.32 -10.17 7.21
C GLU A 120 -11.58 -10.43 6.39
N ARG A 121 -11.85 -9.59 5.39
CA ARG A 121 -12.99 -9.76 4.49
C ARG A 121 -12.83 -10.99 3.58
N HIS A 122 -11.62 -11.30 3.13
CA HIS A 122 -11.37 -12.39 2.18
C HIS A 122 -11.15 -13.76 2.81
N VAL A 123 -10.77 -13.81 4.09
CA VAL A 123 -10.54 -15.08 4.82
C VAL A 123 -11.77 -15.58 5.57
N ARG A 124 -12.83 -14.78 5.68
CA ARG A 124 -14.14 -15.16 6.23
C ARG A 124 -14.99 -15.86 5.19
#